data_AF-A0A9E2DG94-F1
#
_entry.id   AF-A0A9E2DG94-F1
#
_cell.length_a   1.000
_cell.length_b   1.000
_cell.length_c   1.000
_cell.angle_alpha   90.00
_cell.angle_beta   90.00
_cell.angle_gamma   90.00
#
_symmetry.space_group_name_H-M   'P 1'
#
loop_
_entity.id
_entity.type
_entity.pdbx_description
1 polymer ?
#
loop_
_entity_poly.entity_id
_entity_poly.type
_entity_poly.pdbx_seq_one_letter_code
_entity_poly.pdbx_strand_id
1 'polypeptide(L)'
;MKNLLNKKILFIICGGISAYKSLEIIRLFKKKGAEIRTILTASAKKFVTPLSVASLSQGKVYSDLFSVENETEMDHIALSRWADIILVAPATANSISKFAQGTTDDLASTVVLASNKNIYLAPAMNVRMWEHNSTKQNLEKLKDFGYKIIGPEIGDMACGEYGEGKMSDPEIISTEIDNYFANLKKNKRFKALVTAGPTNEYIDPVRFITNKSSGKQGYELAKSLSKKGFDTTLISGPTNLNVDENIKLIKVETADEMLVATQKNLPTNVAVFSAAVADFKVDKKYKNKIKKQDTLNLNLEKNVDILSYVSNH
;
A
#
# COMPACT_ATOMS: atom_id res chain seq x y z
N MET A 1 -12.78 16.32 12.02
CA MET A 1 -12.97 14.84 12.10
C MET A 1 -11.66 14.20 12.55
N LYS A 2 -11.68 13.15 13.37
CA LYS A 2 -10.45 12.41 13.76
C LYS A 2 -10.09 11.41 12.66
N ASN A 3 -9.34 11.84 11.63
CA ASN A 3 -9.00 10.93 10.51
C ASN A 3 -8.03 9.83 10.91
N LEU A 4 -7.25 10.07 11.96
CA LEU A 4 -6.27 9.15 12.52
C LEU A 4 -6.83 8.20 13.58
N LEU A 5 -8.13 8.22 13.86
CA LEU A 5 -8.74 7.33 14.86
C LEU A 5 -8.45 5.86 14.50
N ASN A 6 -7.82 5.13 15.44
CA ASN A 6 -7.39 3.74 15.31
C ASN A 6 -6.43 3.48 14.12
N LYS A 7 -5.73 4.51 13.64
CA LYS A 7 -4.70 4.36 12.62
C LYS A 7 -3.36 4.05 13.26
N LYS A 8 -2.68 3.04 12.71
CA LYS A 8 -1.42 2.52 13.24
C LYS A 8 -0.25 3.19 12.53
N ILE A 9 0.45 4.06 13.24
CA ILE A 9 1.61 4.80 12.71
C ILE A 9 2.87 4.19 13.33
N LEU A 10 3.72 3.60 12.48
CA LEU A 10 5.07 3.28 12.90
C LEU A 10 5.93 4.54 12.75
N PHE A 11 6.39 5.05 13.89
CA PHE A 11 7.11 6.31 13.95
C PHE A 11 8.59 6.05 14.19
N ILE A 12 9.46 6.51 13.29
CA ILE A 12 10.90 6.31 13.37
C ILE A 12 11.54 7.67 13.69
N ILE A 13 12.30 7.73 14.77
CA ILE A 13 13.00 8.95 15.20
C ILE A 13 14.49 8.73 15.00
N CYS A 14 15.12 9.57 14.16
CA CYS A 14 16.55 9.53 13.90
C CYS A 14 17.31 10.63 14.67
N GLY A 15 18.63 10.47 14.80
CA GLY A 15 19.47 11.35 15.62
C GLY A 15 19.83 12.67 14.96
N GLY A 16 19.07 13.72 15.27
CA GLY A 16 19.40 15.10 14.93
C GLY A 16 18.76 16.06 15.93
N ILE A 17 19.17 17.33 15.91
CA ILE A 17 18.68 18.33 16.87
C ILE A 17 17.16 18.45 16.86
N SER A 18 16.50 18.25 15.72
CA SER A 18 15.04 18.30 15.60
C SER A 18 14.31 17.10 16.19
N ALA A 19 14.98 16.11 16.78
CA ALA A 19 14.35 14.94 17.40
C ALA A 19 13.38 15.31 18.54
N TYR A 20 13.57 16.45 19.22
CA TYR A 20 12.59 16.92 20.22
C TYR A 20 11.23 17.27 19.58
N LYS A 21 11.20 17.75 18.33
CA LYS A 21 9.95 18.06 17.61
C LYS A 21 9.09 16.81 17.41
N SER A 22 9.72 15.63 17.35
CA SER A 22 9.04 14.34 17.23
C SER A 22 8.14 14.03 18.43
N LEU A 23 8.46 14.54 19.61
CA LEU A 23 7.62 14.40 20.81
C LEU A 23 6.28 15.14 20.64
N GLU A 24 6.30 16.33 20.02
CA GLU A 24 5.09 17.08 19.73
C GLU A 24 4.24 16.39 18.65
N ILE A 25 4.89 15.83 17.61
CA ILE A 25 4.19 15.05 16.57
C ILE A 25 3.44 13.87 17.20
N ILE A 26 4.07 13.12 18.11
CA ILE A 26 3.44 12.02 18.85
C ILE A 26 2.20 12.53 19.60
N ARG A 27 2.32 13.65 20.33
CA ARG A 27 1.21 14.26 21.07
C ARG A 27 0.04 14.61 20.16
N LEU A 28 0.31 15.23 19.01
CA LEU A 28 -0.70 15.58 18.01
C LEU A 28 -1.42 14.34 17.45
N PHE A 29 -0.68 13.28 17.12
CA PHE A 29 -1.26 12.03 16.64
C PHE A 29 -2.10 11.32 17.69
N LYS A 30 -1.65 11.28 18.95
CA LYS A 30 -2.41 10.70 20.06
C LYS A 30 -3.70 11.46 20.33
N LYS A 31 -3.67 12.80 20.29
CA LYS A 31 -4.88 13.64 20.40
C LYS A 31 -5.91 13.33 19.30
N LYS A 32 -5.44 12.97 18.12
CA LYS A 32 -6.27 12.53 16.97
C LYS A 32 -6.67 11.05 17.03
N GLY A 33 -6.23 10.29 18.03
CA GLY A 33 -6.63 8.90 18.27
C GLY A 33 -5.81 7.85 17.53
N ALA A 34 -4.59 8.19 17.07
CA ALA A 34 -3.69 7.22 16.43
C ALA A 34 -3.08 6.25 17.46
N GLU A 35 -2.83 5.02 17.01
CA GLU A 35 -1.96 4.07 17.70
C GLU A 35 -0.53 4.25 17.18
N ILE A 36 0.44 4.33 18.08
CA ILE A 36 1.83 4.64 17.73
C ILE A 36 2.74 3.58 18.32
N ARG A 37 3.58 2.98 17.48
CA ARG A 37 4.78 2.25 17.88
C ARG A 37 5.98 3.05 17.39
N THR A 38 7.04 3.10 18.19
CA THR A 38 8.19 3.95 17.86
C THR A 38 9.45 3.13 17.72
N ILE A 39 10.26 3.42 16.69
CA ILE A 39 11.64 2.98 16.59
C ILE A 39 12.51 4.20 16.90
N LEU A 40 13.35 4.09 17.92
CA LEU A 40 14.29 5.12 18.33
C LEU A 40 15.71 4.65 17.98
N THR A 41 16.34 5.28 16.99
CA THR A 41 17.69 4.87 16.59
C THR A 41 18.72 5.15 17.68
N ALA A 42 19.86 4.46 17.64
CA ALA A 42 20.93 4.64 18.62
C ALA A 42 21.37 6.11 18.75
N SER A 43 21.46 6.84 17.62
CA SER A 43 21.78 8.27 17.62
C SER A 43 20.64 9.14 18.17
N ALA A 44 19.38 8.75 17.97
CA ALA A 44 18.23 9.50 18.48
C ALA A 44 18.13 9.46 20.02
N LYS A 45 18.56 8.34 20.64
CA LYS A 45 18.66 8.21 22.11
C LYS A 45 19.55 9.28 22.76
N LYS A 46 20.42 9.96 22.00
CA LYS A 46 21.27 11.06 22.48
C LYS A 46 20.54 12.42 22.54
N PHE A 47 19.41 12.55 21.85
CA PHE A 47 18.62 13.79 21.79
C PHE A 47 17.31 13.70 22.56
N VAL A 48 16.67 12.54 22.55
CA VAL A 48 15.41 12.28 23.28
C VAL A 48 15.50 10.94 24.01
N THR A 49 14.90 10.86 25.21
CA THR A 49 14.96 9.64 26.01
C THR A 49 13.87 8.64 25.59
N PRO A 50 14.14 7.32 25.66
CA PRO A 50 13.10 6.30 25.47
C PRO A 50 11.89 6.50 26.38
N LEU A 51 12.10 6.96 27.62
CA LEU A 51 11.03 7.25 28.59
C LEU A 51 10.09 8.35 28.08
N SER A 52 10.63 9.48 27.63
CA SER A 52 9.81 10.58 27.10
C SER A 52 8.96 10.14 25.90
N VAL A 53 9.54 9.32 25.02
CA VAL A 53 8.83 8.77 23.86
C VAL A 53 7.72 7.81 24.30
N ALA A 54 8.01 6.87 25.21
CA ALA A 54 7.06 5.88 25.71
C ALA A 54 5.88 6.54 26.45
N SER A 55 6.15 7.55 27.30
CA SER A 55 5.12 8.27 28.03
C SER A 55 4.14 9.00 27.10
N LEU A 56 4.63 9.58 26.00
CA LEU A 56 3.79 10.30 25.05
C LEU A 56 3.08 9.36 24.07
N SER A 57 3.75 8.33 23.57
CA SER A 57 3.15 7.38 22.61
C SER A 57 2.15 6.44 23.28
N GLN A 58 2.35 6.16 24.58
CA GLN A 58 1.68 5.07 25.30
C GLN A 58 1.83 3.73 24.57
N GLY A 59 2.98 3.53 23.91
CA GLY A 59 3.28 2.37 23.09
C GLY A 59 4.73 1.92 23.29
N LYS A 60 5.04 0.73 22.79
CA LYS A 60 6.38 0.16 22.89
C LYS A 60 7.38 0.97 22.03
N VAL A 61 8.54 1.25 22.61
CA VAL A 61 9.68 1.88 21.95
C VAL A 61 10.71 0.80 21.65
N TYR A 62 10.99 0.60 20.38
CA TYR A 62 11.96 -0.35 19.87
C TYR A 62 13.25 0.38 19.53
N SER A 63 14.39 -0.29 19.57
CA SER A 63 15.67 0.31 19.23
C SER A 63 16.67 -0.61 18.58
N ASP A 64 16.71 -1.87 19.03
CA ASP A 64 17.76 -2.80 18.65
C ASP A 64 17.19 -3.85 17.70
N LEU A 65 17.95 -4.16 16.64
CA LEU A 65 17.54 -5.13 15.63
C LEU A 65 17.57 -6.56 16.18
N PHE A 66 18.50 -6.83 17.11
CA PHE A 66 18.72 -8.11 17.75
C PHE A 66 18.53 -7.95 19.25
N SER A 67 17.30 -8.11 19.72
CA SER A 67 16.98 -8.09 21.14
C SER A 67 16.39 -9.43 21.55
N VAL A 68 17.08 -10.14 22.44
CA VAL A 68 16.70 -11.47 22.96
C VAL A 68 15.29 -11.45 23.56
N GLU A 69 14.88 -10.33 24.17
CA GLU A 69 13.54 -10.14 24.75
C GLU A 69 12.41 -10.06 23.69
N ASN A 70 12.75 -9.84 22.42
CA ASN A 70 11.79 -9.69 21.32
C ASN A 70 12.00 -10.73 20.19
N GLU A 71 12.93 -11.68 20.34
CA GLU A 71 13.29 -12.66 19.29
C GLU A 71 12.18 -13.66 18.93
N THR A 72 11.09 -13.73 19.71
CA THR A 72 9.96 -14.62 19.40
C THR A 72 9.11 -14.16 18.21
N GLU A 73 9.22 -12.91 17.78
CA GLU A 73 8.63 -12.41 16.54
C GLU A 73 9.74 -11.77 15.69
N MET A 74 9.75 -12.00 14.37
CA MET A 74 10.62 -11.24 13.47
C MET A 74 10.20 -9.76 13.50
N ASP A 75 10.72 -9.00 14.46
CA ASP A 75 10.22 -7.68 14.87
C ASP A 75 10.08 -6.72 13.70
N HIS A 76 11.04 -6.74 12.77
CA HIS A 76 11.02 -5.84 11.62
C HIS A 76 9.83 -6.12 10.67
N ILE A 77 9.47 -7.39 10.48
CA ILE A 77 8.31 -7.80 9.67
C ILE A 77 7.01 -7.52 10.43
N ALA A 78 6.97 -7.83 11.73
CA ALA A 78 5.80 -7.61 12.56
C ALA A 78 5.43 -6.12 12.63
N LEU A 79 6.42 -5.24 12.84
CA LEU A 79 6.26 -3.79 12.85
C LEU A 79 5.80 -3.24 11.51
N SER A 80 6.43 -3.70 10.41
CA SER A 80 6.02 -3.37 9.05
C SER A 80 4.55 -3.74 8.79
N ARG A 81 4.15 -4.98 9.12
CA ARG A 81 2.78 -5.46 8.90
C ARG A 81 1.75 -4.72 9.75
N TRP A 82 2.09 -4.43 11.01
CA TRP A 82 1.23 -3.72 11.96
C TRP A 82 0.89 -2.30 11.49
N ALA A 83 1.83 -1.62 10.84
CA ALA A 83 1.67 -0.22 10.45
C ALA A 83 0.68 -0.02 9.28
N ASP A 84 -0.13 1.03 9.34
CA ASP A 84 -0.84 1.58 8.17
C ASP A 84 0.09 2.45 7.32
N ILE A 85 0.97 3.22 7.98
CA ILE A 85 2.02 4.04 7.39
C ILE A 85 3.29 4.01 8.24
N ILE A 86 4.42 4.33 7.62
CA ILE A 86 5.69 4.59 8.32
C ILE A 86 6.02 6.07 8.16
N LEU A 87 6.36 6.74 9.27
CA LEU A 87 6.83 8.12 9.26
C LEU A 87 8.20 8.20 9.94
N VAL A 88 9.19 8.74 9.23
CA VAL A 88 10.53 9.01 9.75
C VAL A 88 10.67 10.50 10.02
N ALA A 89 10.76 10.90 11.30
CA ALA A 89 10.85 12.29 11.69
C ALA A 89 11.68 12.45 12.97
N PRO A 90 12.80 13.20 12.93
CA PRO A 90 13.46 13.69 11.72
C PRO A 90 14.04 12.55 10.88
N ALA A 91 14.08 12.72 9.57
CA ALA A 91 14.87 11.91 8.64
C ALA A 91 16.22 12.61 8.40
N THR A 92 17.29 12.07 8.99
CA THR A 92 18.64 12.63 8.86
C THR A 92 19.26 12.24 7.51
N ALA A 93 20.28 12.98 7.04
CA ALA A 93 21.01 12.63 5.82
C ALA A 93 21.56 11.18 5.84
N ASN A 94 22.04 10.73 7.02
CA ASN A 94 22.47 9.35 7.22
C ASN A 94 21.35 8.33 6.95
N SER A 95 20.15 8.58 7.50
CA SER A 95 19.01 7.66 7.32
C SER A 95 18.53 7.67 5.87
N ILE A 96 18.45 8.86 5.25
CA ILE A 96 18.13 9.03 3.83
C ILE A 96 19.12 8.26 2.95
N SER A 97 20.42 8.34 3.25
CA SER A 97 21.44 7.58 2.54
C SER A 97 21.22 6.06 2.68
N LYS A 98 21.00 5.57 3.91
CA LYS A 98 20.74 4.13 4.15
C LYS A 98 19.51 3.64 3.38
N PHE A 99 18.41 4.38 3.43
CA PHE A 99 17.18 4.01 2.72
C PHE A 99 17.38 4.00 1.20
N ALA A 100 18.11 4.98 0.66
CA ALA A 100 18.35 5.07 -0.78
C ALA A 100 19.27 3.96 -1.32
N GLN A 101 20.17 3.44 -0.48
CA GLN A 101 21.13 2.40 -0.85
C GLN A 101 20.70 0.98 -0.42
N GLY A 102 19.62 0.85 0.36
CA GLY A 102 19.18 -0.44 0.90
C GLY A 102 20.05 -1.00 2.02
N THR A 103 20.81 -0.15 2.72
CA THR A 103 21.59 -0.57 3.90
C THR A 103 20.65 -0.94 5.05
N THR A 104 20.84 -2.11 5.67
CA THR A 104 19.96 -2.66 6.74
C THR A 104 20.73 -3.03 8.00
N ASP A 105 21.56 -2.11 8.48
CA ASP A 105 22.43 -2.26 9.65
C ASP A 105 21.76 -1.88 10.98
N ASP A 106 20.53 -1.34 10.95
CA ASP A 106 19.74 -1.04 12.14
C ASP A 106 18.26 -1.40 11.96
N LEU A 107 17.49 -1.40 13.06
CA LEU A 107 16.08 -1.79 13.04
C LEU A 107 15.25 -0.87 12.13
N ALA A 108 15.54 0.43 12.10
CA ALA A 108 14.78 1.39 11.32
C ALA A 108 14.96 1.14 9.82
N SER A 109 16.19 1.00 9.36
CA SER A 109 16.52 0.75 7.96
C SER A 109 16.05 -0.63 7.50
N THR A 110 16.14 -1.64 8.35
CA THR A 110 15.62 -2.98 8.08
C THR A 110 14.11 -3.00 7.91
N VAL A 111 13.36 -2.34 8.81
CA VAL A 111 11.89 -2.25 8.71
C VAL A 111 11.47 -1.49 7.46
N VAL A 112 12.14 -0.37 7.17
CA VAL A 112 11.85 0.47 6.00
C VAL A 112 12.03 -0.32 4.70
N LEU A 113 13.13 -1.07 4.56
CA LEU A 113 13.37 -1.88 3.36
C LEU A 113 12.39 -3.06 3.25
N ALA A 114 12.02 -3.69 4.37
CA ALA A 114 11.06 -4.80 4.41
C ALA A 114 9.58 -4.36 4.27
N SER A 115 9.31 -3.06 4.16
CA SER A 115 7.95 -2.52 4.19
C SER A 115 7.33 -2.36 2.81
N ASN A 116 6.03 -2.66 2.73
CA ASN A 116 5.18 -2.35 1.57
C ASN A 116 4.17 -1.23 1.89
N LYS A 117 4.41 -0.47 2.97
CA LYS A 117 3.55 0.63 3.43
C LYS A 117 3.98 1.94 2.80
N ASN A 118 3.10 2.95 2.84
CA ASN A 118 3.51 4.31 2.45
C ASN A 118 4.50 4.85 3.48
N ILE A 119 5.67 5.28 3.03
CA ILE A 119 6.73 5.82 3.87
C ILE A 119 6.82 7.32 3.66
N TYR A 120 6.75 8.07 4.76
CA TYR A 120 6.92 9.50 4.80
C TYR A 120 8.24 9.85 5.49
N LEU A 121 9.00 10.76 4.90
CA LEU A 121 10.25 11.28 5.46
C LEU A 121 10.04 12.76 5.76
N ALA A 122 10.35 13.21 6.97
CA ALA A 122 10.43 14.62 7.34
C ALA A 122 11.91 15.00 7.51
N PRO A 123 12.61 15.47 6.46
CA PRO A 123 14.04 15.68 6.51
C PRO A 123 14.43 16.76 7.52
N ALA A 124 15.59 16.59 8.15
CA ALA A 124 16.18 17.60 9.02
C ALA A 124 17.72 17.51 8.98
N MET A 125 18.37 18.54 8.45
CA MET A 125 19.83 18.61 8.37
C MET A 125 20.30 20.05 8.10
N ASN A 126 21.60 20.28 8.25
CA ASN A 126 22.24 21.53 7.87
C ASN A 126 22.05 21.84 6.37
N VAL A 127 22.00 23.13 6.00
CA VAL A 127 21.78 23.59 4.61
C VAL A 127 22.81 23.00 3.64
N ARG A 128 24.09 22.92 4.02
CA ARG A 128 25.14 22.33 3.17
C ARG A 128 24.92 20.84 2.95
N MET A 129 24.43 20.13 3.96
CA MET A 129 24.08 18.72 3.83
C MET A 129 22.86 18.52 2.93
N TRP A 130 21.88 19.42 3.03
CA TRP A 130 20.69 19.41 2.18
C TRP A 130 21.03 19.70 0.71
N GLU A 131 21.86 20.72 0.48
CA GLU A 131 22.30 21.14 -0.86
C GLU A 131 23.25 20.15 -1.52
N HIS A 132 23.89 19.27 -0.74
CA HIS A 132 24.87 18.31 -1.24
C HIS A 132 24.28 17.36 -2.27
N ASN A 133 25.02 17.13 -3.36
CA ASN A 133 24.56 16.32 -4.48
C ASN A 133 24.19 14.88 -4.08
N SER A 134 24.89 14.29 -3.12
CA SER A 134 24.53 12.94 -2.62
C SER A 134 23.14 12.92 -1.98
N THR A 135 22.79 13.94 -1.19
CA THR A 135 21.47 14.03 -0.55
C THR A 135 20.38 14.20 -1.59
N LYS A 136 20.60 15.09 -2.58
CA LYS A 136 19.67 15.30 -3.69
C LYS A 136 19.45 14.00 -4.49
N GLN A 137 20.51 13.31 -4.89
CA GLN A 137 20.40 12.04 -5.61
C GLN A 137 19.70 10.94 -4.79
N ASN A 138 19.97 10.86 -3.49
CA ASN A 138 19.30 9.92 -2.61
C ASN A 138 17.80 10.23 -2.49
N LEU A 139 17.43 11.50 -2.39
CA LEU A 139 16.02 11.93 -2.33
C LEU A 139 15.27 11.62 -3.63
N GLU A 140 15.88 11.86 -4.80
CA GLU A 140 15.27 11.50 -6.08
C GLU A 140 15.05 9.99 -6.18
N LYS A 141 16.05 9.16 -5.85
CA LYS A 141 15.88 7.70 -5.79
C LYS A 141 14.73 7.29 -4.87
N LEU A 142 14.64 7.90 -3.69
CA LEU A 142 13.57 7.58 -2.73
C LEU A 142 12.19 7.99 -3.24
N LYS A 143 12.08 9.15 -3.92
CA LYS A 143 10.84 9.55 -4.58
C LYS A 143 10.44 8.55 -5.67
N ASP A 144 11.39 8.07 -6.47
CA ASP A 144 11.15 7.04 -7.48
C ASP A 144 10.68 5.72 -6.86
N PHE A 145 11.18 5.38 -5.67
CA PHE A 145 10.69 4.23 -4.89
C PHE A 145 9.31 4.47 -4.24
N GLY A 146 8.74 5.67 -4.38
CA GLY A 146 7.41 6.04 -3.86
C GLY A 146 7.41 6.62 -2.45
N TYR A 147 8.57 6.98 -1.90
CA TYR A 147 8.65 7.69 -0.61
C TYR A 147 8.12 9.11 -0.76
N LYS A 148 7.46 9.59 0.28
CA LYS A 148 6.89 10.95 0.32
C LYS A 148 7.72 11.82 1.25
N ILE A 149 8.10 13.00 0.77
CA ILE A 149 8.94 13.93 1.52
C ILE A 149 8.04 15.06 2.05
N ILE A 150 8.17 15.38 3.35
CA ILE A 150 7.48 16.49 4.01
C ILE A 150 8.53 17.52 4.43
N GLY A 151 8.56 18.66 3.74
CA GLY A 151 9.61 19.66 3.90
C GLY A 151 10.93 19.25 3.23
N PRO A 152 12.09 19.69 3.74
CA PRO A 152 12.27 20.63 4.86
C PRO A 152 11.79 22.05 4.51
N GLU A 153 11.82 22.93 5.50
CA GLU A 153 11.50 24.35 5.37
C GLU A 153 12.77 25.21 5.34
N ILE A 154 12.62 26.44 4.86
CA ILE A 154 13.63 27.49 4.95
C ILE A 154 13.52 28.16 6.32
N GLY A 155 14.64 28.30 7.02
CA GLY A 155 14.70 29.10 8.23
C GLY A 155 16.03 28.97 8.97
N ASP A 156 16.09 29.58 10.15
CA ASP A 156 17.26 29.50 11.01
C ASP A 156 17.48 28.08 11.54
N MET A 157 18.74 27.65 11.50
CA MET A 157 19.20 26.35 11.98
C MET A 157 19.93 26.51 13.31
N ALA A 158 19.97 25.43 14.10
CA ALA A 158 20.64 25.44 15.41
C ALA A 158 22.15 25.73 15.34
N CYS A 159 22.77 25.59 14.16
CA CYS A 159 24.17 25.92 13.91
C CYS A 159 24.40 27.41 13.58
N GLY A 160 23.36 28.25 13.57
CA GLY A 160 23.46 29.68 13.23
C GLY A 160 23.42 30.00 11.74
N GLU A 161 23.20 29.00 10.89
CA GLU A 161 23.01 29.20 9.44
C GLU A 161 21.52 29.36 9.09
N TYR A 162 21.24 30.03 7.99
CA TYR A 162 19.89 30.21 7.43
C TYR A 162 19.80 29.52 6.07
N GLY A 163 18.76 28.72 5.85
CA GLY A 163 18.54 28.08 4.56
C GLY A 163 17.54 26.93 4.62
N GLU A 164 17.42 26.22 3.51
CA GLU A 164 16.57 25.04 3.37
C GLU A 164 17.22 23.83 4.07
N GLY A 165 16.50 23.21 5.01
CA GLY A 165 17.02 22.06 5.79
C GLY A 165 16.42 21.93 7.18
N LYS A 166 15.71 22.95 7.65
CA LYS A 166 14.95 22.93 8.90
C LYS A 166 13.78 21.95 8.78
N MET A 167 13.65 21.04 9.76
CA MET A 167 12.51 20.13 9.80
C MET A 167 11.19 20.89 9.82
N SER A 168 10.26 20.51 8.95
CA SER A 168 8.90 21.04 8.93
C SER A 168 8.24 20.99 10.29
N ASP A 169 7.38 21.95 10.55
CA ASP A 169 6.74 22.03 11.86
C ASP A 169 5.81 20.84 12.13
N PRO A 170 5.72 20.40 13.41
CA PRO A 170 4.92 19.23 13.79
C PRO A 170 3.48 19.26 13.27
N GLU A 171 2.87 20.44 13.19
CA GLU A 171 1.51 20.65 12.71
C GLU A 171 1.38 20.37 11.22
N ILE A 172 2.38 20.77 10.40
CA ILE A 172 2.42 20.51 8.96
C ILE A 172 2.55 19.01 8.72
N ILE A 173 3.48 18.35 9.41
CA ILE A 173 3.65 16.89 9.31
C ILE A 173 2.38 16.18 9.77
N SER A 174 1.76 16.62 10.87
CA SER A 174 0.52 16.02 11.37
C SER A 174 -0.65 16.21 10.40
N THR A 175 -0.70 17.35 9.70
CA THR A 175 -1.74 17.68 8.73
C THR A 175 -1.59 16.86 7.46
N GLU A 176 -0.37 16.68 6.95
CA GLU A 176 -0.10 15.87 5.77
C GLU A 176 -0.51 14.41 5.97
N ILE A 177 -0.19 13.85 7.14
CA ILE A 177 -0.62 12.49 7.50
C ILE A 177 -2.15 12.41 7.67
N ASP A 178 -2.78 13.42 8.29
CA ASP A 178 -4.25 13.46 8.43
C ASP A 178 -4.95 13.52 7.06
N ASN A 179 -4.43 14.36 6.14
CA ASN A 179 -4.93 14.53 4.78
C ASN A 179 -4.84 13.23 3.98
N TYR A 180 -3.75 12.47 4.13
CA TYR A 180 -3.63 11.15 3.50
C TYR A 180 -4.79 10.23 3.88
N PHE A 181 -5.07 10.07 5.17
CA PHE A 181 -6.19 9.23 5.62
C PHE A 181 -7.56 9.84 5.31
N ALA A 182 -7.69 11.16 5.30
CA ALA A 182 -8.90 11.85 4.88
C ALA A 182 -9.24 11.54 3.41
N ASN A 183 -8.23 11.58 2.53
CA ASN A 183 -8.36 11.27 1.12
C ASN A 183 -8.76 9.81 0.90
N LEU A 184 -8.17 8.87 1.64
CA LEU A 184 -8.59 7.46 1.59
C LEU A 184 -10.06 7.30 1.99
N LYS A 185 -10.53 7.99 3.04
CA LYS A 185 -11.95 7.95 3.43
C LYS A 185 -12.86 8.60 2.38
N LYS A 186 -12.45 9.73 1.82
CA LYS A 186 -13.19 10.42 0.77
C LYS A 186 -13.35 9.54 -0.47
N ASN A 187 -12.32 8.76 -0.82
CA ASN A 187 -12.36 7.87 -1.97
C ASN A 187 -13.33 6.70 -1.83
N LYS A 188 -13.77 6.36 -0.60
CA LYS A 188 -14.74 5.26 -0.38
C LYS A 188 -16.09 5.49 -1.06
N ARG A 189 -16.43 6.74 -1.38
CA ARG A 189 -17.64 7.04 -2.13
C ARG A 189 -17.55 6.66 -3.61
N PHE A 190 -16.34 6.47 -4.13
CA PHE A 190 -16.10 6.09 -5.50
C PHE A 190 -16.02 4.58 -5.62
N LYS A 191 -16.88 4.02 -6.47
CA LYS A 191 -16.93 2.59 -6.76
C LYS A 191 -15.91 2.25 -7.85
N ALA A 192 -15.22 1.14 -7.65
CA ALA A 192 -14.30 0.54 -8.60
C ALA A 192 -14.74 -0.89 -8.92
N LEU A 193 -14.80 -1.23 -10.20
CA LEU A 193 -15.10 -2.58 -10.68
C LEU A 193 -13.88 -3.12 -11.43
N VAL A 194 -13.45 -4.33 -11.12
CA VAL A 194 -12.35 -5.00 -11.83
C VAL A 194 -12.80 -6.40 -12.24
N THR A 195 -12.62 -6.78 -13.50
CA THR A 195 -12.74 -8.18 -13.94
C THR A 195 -11.37 -8.83 -14.02
N ALA A 196 -11.26 -10.08 -13.58
CA ALA A 196 -10.00 -10.82 -13.58
C ALA A 196 -10.20 -12.33 -13.85
N GLY A 197 -9.09 -13.02 -14.13
CA GLY A 197 -9.07 -14.46 -14.34
C GLY A 197 -9.56 -14.89 -15.72
N PRO A 198 -9.53 -16.20 -16.01
CA PRO A 198 -10.05 -16.77 -17.25
C PRO A 198 -11.56 -17.02 -17.16
N THR A 199 -12.21 -17.33 -18.27
CA THR A 199 -13.57 -17.90 -18.27
C THR A 199 -13.52 -19.35 -18.76
N ASN A 200 -14.42 -20.19 -18.26
CA ASN A 200 -14.54 -21.59 -18.62
C ASN A 200 -15.81 -21.80 -19.45
N GLU A 201 -15.64 -21.94 -20.75
CA GLU A 201 -16.76 -22.21 -21.67
C GLU A 201 -16.96 -23.72 -21.79
N TYR A 202 -17.87 -24.23 -20.96
CA TYR A 202 -18.17 -25.66 -20.86
C TYR A 202 -18.69 -26.24 -22.18
N ILE A 203 -18.03 -27.31 -22.62
CA ILE A 203 -18.47 -28.17 -23.73
C ILE A 203 -19.46 -29.20 -23.17
N ASP A 204 -19.07 -29.86 -22.09
CA ASP A 204 -19.86 -30.84 -21.33
C ASP A 204 -19.58 -30.64 -19.82
N PRO A 205 -20.17 -31.42 -18.89
CA PRO A 205 -19.95 -31.24 -17.45
C PRO A 205 -18.50 -31.46 -16.97
N VAL A 206 -17.59 -31.93 -17.84
CA VAL A 206 -16.22 -32.32 -17.49
C VAL A 206 -15.19 -31.47 -18.25
N ARG A 207 -15.52 -30.99 -19.45
CA ARG A 207 -14.60 -30.31 -20.35
C ARG A 207 -15.07 -28.90 -20.66
N PHE A 208 -14.13 -27.99 -20.73
CA PHE A 208 -14.38 -26.59 -21.08
C PHE A 208 -13.23 -26.03 -21.91
N ILE A 209 -13.52 -24.96 -22.66
CA ILE A 209 -12.55 -24.14 -23.38
C ILE A 209 -12.20 -22.95 -22.48
N THR A 210 -10.92 -22.63 -22.37
CA THR A 210 -10.47 -21.51 -21.53
C THR A 210 -9.18 -20.89 -22.07
N ASN A 211 -8.91 -19.66 -21.61
CA ASN A 211 -7.65 -18.97 -21.82
C ASN A 211 -6.70 -19.23 -20.62
N LYS A 212 -5.38 -19.27 -20.88
CA LYS A 212 -4.36 -19.47 -19.83
C LYS A 212 -4.08 -18.20 -19.01
N SER A 213 -5.12 -17.63 -18.40
CA SER A 213 -4.95 -16.47 -17.52
C SER A 213 -4.74 -16.90 -16.07
N SER A 214 -3.72 -16.31 -15.44
CA SER A 214 -3.49 -16.47 -14.01
C SER A 214 -4.38 -15.57 -13.15
N GLY A 215 -4.99 -14.54 -13.74
CA GLY A 215 -5.76 -13.50 -13.04
C GLY A 215 -4.94 -12.50 -12.21
N LYS A 216 -3.62 -12.69 -12.05
CA LYS A 216 -2.77 -11.88 -11.15
C LYS A 216 -2.88 -10.37 -11.39
N GLN A 217 -2.91 -9.94 -12.65
CA GLN A 217 -2.99 -8.52 -13.01
C GLN A 217 -4.26 -7.86 -12.45
N GLY A 218 -5.42 -8.46 -12.68
CA GLY A 218 -6.69 -7.93 -12.18
C GLY A 218 -6.79 -7.92 -10.66
N TYR A 219 -6.21 -8.93 -10.00
CA TYR A 219 -6.15 -8.98 -8.54
C TYR A 219 -5.30 -7.84 -7.96
N GLU A 220 -4.11 -7.58 -8.53
CA GLU A 220 -3.26 -6.47 -8.08
C GLU A 220 -3.87 -5.09 -8.38
N LEU A 221 -4.60 -4.96 -9.49
CA LEU A 221 -5.35 -3.73 -9.81
C LEU A 221 -6.46 -3.47 -8.79
N ALA A 222 -7.27 -4.50 -8.47
CA ALA A 222 -8.31 -4.40 -7.43
C ALA A 222 -7.70 -4.06 -6.05
N LYS A 223 -6.58 -4.71 -5.71
CA LYS A 223 -5.83 -4.43 -4.48
C LYS A 223 -5.34 -2.98 -4.42
N SER A 224 -4.80 -2.46 -5.52
CA SER A 224 -4.34 -1.08 -5.60
C SER A 224 -5.48 -0.08 -5.42
N LEU A 225 -6.62 -0.30 -6.08
CA LEU A 225 -7.81 0.55 -5.96
C LEU A 225 -8.36 0.55 -4.53
N SER A 226 -8.49 -0.63 -3.92
CA SER A 226 -8.93 -0.75 -2.52
C SER A 226 -7.97 -0.04 -1.56
N LYS A 227 -6.64 -0.20 -1.75
CA LYS A 227 -5.62 0.52 -0.97
C LYS A 227 -5.66 2.04 -1.14
N LYS A 228 -6.13 2.54 -2.29
CA LYS A 228 -6.38 3.97 -2.54
C LYS A 228 -7.73 4.45 -2.00
N GLY A 229 -8.49 3.56 -1.36
CA GLY A 229 -9.71 3.85 -0.65
C GLY A 229 -10.98 3.69 -1.48
N PHE A 230 -10.93 3.16 -2.70
CA PHE A 230 -12.13 2.92 -3.52
C PHE A 230 -12.96 1.75 -2.95
N ASP A 231 -14.29 1.86 -3.03
CA ASP A 231 -15.19 0.72 -2.80
C ASP A 231 -15.07 -0.25 -3.98
N THR A 232 -14.27 -1.30 -3.78
CA THR A 232 -13.76 -2.12 -4.88
C THR A 232 -14.46 -3.47 -4.94
N THR A 233 -15.06 -3.76 -6.09
CA THR A 233 -15.62 -5.07 -6.44
C THR A 233 -14.71 -5.75 -7.46
N LEU A 234 -14.30 -6.98 -7.17
CA LEU A 234 -13.54 -7.84 -8.07
C LEU A 234 -14.43 -8.98 -8.55
N ILE A 235 -14.72 -9.02 -9.85
CA ILE A 235 -15.41 -10.15 -10.49
C ILE A 235 -14.33 -11.05 -11.08
N SER A 236 -14.18 -12.24 -10.52
CA SER A 236 -13.12 -13.15 -10.91
C SER A 236 -13.69 -14.42 -11.52
N GLY A 237 -13.15 -14.77 -12.67
CA GLY A 237 -13.17 -16.13 -13.17
C GLY A 237 -12.33 -17.10 -12.31
N PRO A 238 -12.23 -18.38 -12.70
CA PRO A 238 -11.57 -19.41 -11.89
C PRO A 238 -10.08 -19.14 -11.66
N THR A 239 -9.68 -18.87 -10.41
CA THR A 239 -8.28 -18.74 -9.99
C THR A 239 -8.10 -19.25 -8.55
N ASN A 240 -6.86 -19.54 -8.16
CA ASN A 240 -6.49 -19.92 -6.79
C ASN A 240 -5.90 -18.74 -5.99
N LEU A 241 -6.19 -17.50 -6.39
CA LEU A 241 -5.65 -16.31 -5.75
C LEU A 241 -6.52 -15.88 -4.56
N ASN A 242 -5.85 -15.40 -3.51
CA ASN A 242 -6.52 -14.82 -2.34
C ASN A 242 -6.80 -13.33 -2.57
N VAL A 243 -7.84 -12.83 -1.89
CA VAL A 243 -8.28 -11.44 -1.96
C VAL A 243 -8.26 -10.82 -0.56
N ASP A 244 -7.84 -9.57 -0.47
CA ASP A 244 -7.86 -8.81 0.79
C ASP A 244 -9.31 -8.60 1.27
N GLU A 245 -9.56 -8.64 2.59
CA GLU A 245 -10.92 -8.55 3.18
C GLU A 245 -11.72 -7.30 2.77
N ASN A 246 -11.03 -6.23 2.36
CA ASN A 246 -11.62 -4.96 1.96
C ASN A 246 -12.07 -4.92 0.48
N ILE A 247 -12.03 -6.04 -0.24
CA ILE A 247 -12.47 -6.15 -1.63
C ILE A 247 -13.65 -7.12 -1.69
N LYS A 248 -14.75 -6.70 -2.30
CA LYS A 248 -15.91 -7.56 -2.56
C LYS A 248 -15.59 -8.49 -3.73
N LEU A 249 -15.27 -9.76 -3.45
CA LEU A 249 -15.04 -10.78 -4.47
C LEU A 249 -16.36 -11.42 -4.92
N ILE A 250 -16.59 -11.45 -6.23
CA ILE A 250 -17.67 -12.20 -6.88
C ILE A 250 -17.01 -13.25 -7.79
N LYS A 251 -17.21 -14.53 -7.47
CA LYS A 251 -16.70 -15.63 -8.30
C LYS A 251 -17.72 -15.97 -9.38
N VAL A 252 -17.22 -16.16 -10.60
CA VAL A 252 -17.97 -16.59 -11.78
C VAL A 252 -17.16 -17.65 -12.51
N GLU A 253 -17.82 -18.45 -13.36
CA GLU A 253 -17.13 -19.44 -14.18
C GLU A 253 -17.15 -19.08 -15.66
N THR A 254 -18.26 -18.57 -16.17
CA THR A 254 -18.46 -18.33 -17.61
C THR A 254 -18.42 -16.83 -17.97
N ALA A 255 -18.24 -16.51 -19.25
CA ALA A 255 -18.34 -15.14 -19.73
C ALA A 255 -19.75 -14.55 -19.51
N ASP A 256 -20.80 -15.36 -19.70
CA ASP A 256 -22.19 -14.95 -19.48
C ASP A 256 -22.44 -14.57 -18.00
N GLU A 257 -21.95 -15.39 -17.06
CA GLU A 257 -22.01 -15.08 -15.63
C GLU A 257 -21.21 -13.82 -15.28
N MET A 258 -20.02 -13.66 -15.88
CA MET A 258 -19.21 -12.46 -15.69
C MET A 258 -19.90 -11.21 -16.19
N LEU A 259 -20.59 -11.26 -17.33
CA LEU A 259 -21.40 -10.16 -17.86
C LEU A 259 -22.54 -9.80 -16.91
N VAL A 260 -23.31 -10.80 -16.46
CA VAL A 260 -24.44 -10.59 -15.52
C VAL A 260 -23.94 -10.01 -14.20
N ALA A 261 -22.83 -10.51 -13.67
CA ALA A 261 -22.22 -9.97 -12.47
C ALA A 261 -21.75 -8.52 -12.67
N THR A 262 -21.18 -8.21 -13.84
CA THR A 262 -20.75 -6.86 -14.21
C THR A 262 -21.94 -5.91 -14.21
N GLN A 263 -23.01 -6.27 -14.92
CA GLN A 263 -24.25 -5.49 -15.00
C GLN A 263 -24.84 -5.19 -13.61
N LYS A 264 -24.90 -6.20 -12.73
CA LYS A 264 -25.42 -6.05 -11.36
C LYS A 264 -24.60 -5.11 -10.47
N ASN A 265 -23.36 -4.81 -10.82
CA ASN A 265 -22.49 -3.91 -10.06
C ASN A 265 -22.24 -2.58 -10.79
N LEU A 266 -22.99 -2.29 -11.86
CA LEU A 266 -23.10 -0.96 -12.45
C LEU A 266 -24.24 -0.17 -11.77
N PRO A 267 -24.17 1.18 -11.75
CA PRO A 267 -23.06 2.01 -12.22
C PRO A 267 -21.86 1.99 -11.26
N THR A 268 -20.66 2.19 -11.83
CA THR A 268 -19.40 2.34 -11.10
C THR A 268 -18.67 3.60 -11.57
N ASN A 269 -17.74 4.13 -10.78
CA ASN A 269 -16.97 5.33 -11.16
C ASN A 269 -15.74 4.97 -11.99
N VAL A 270 -15.15 3.80 -11.76
CA VAL A 270 -14.03 3.26 -12.51
C VAL A 270 -14.30 1.78 -12.79
N ALA A 271 -14.07 1.33 -14.02
CA ALA A 271 -14.14 -0.07 -14.42
C ALA A 271 -12.86 -0.49 -15.14
N VAL A 272 -12.30 -1.65 -14.79
CA VAL A 272 -11.08 -2.20 -15.39
C VAL A 272 -11.35 -3.63 -15.85
N PHE A 273 -11.30 -3.83 -17.16
CA PHE A 273 -11.58 -5.12 -17.80
C PHE A 273 -10.29 -5.87 -18.11
N SER A 274 -9.79 -6.65 -17.15
CA SER A 274 -8.53 -7.40 -17.27
C SER A 274 -8.71 -8.92 -17.28
N ALA A 275 -9.96 -9.41 -17.24
CA ALA A 275 -10.26 -10.82 -17.41
C ALA A 275 -9.92 -11.29 -18.82
N ALA A 276 -9.44 -12.53 -18.92
CA ALA A 276 -9.26 -13.21 -20.20
C ALA A 276 -10.55 -13.95 -20.56
N VAL A 277 -11.54 -13.19 -21.03
CA VAL A 277 -12.81 -13.71 -21.52
C VAL A 277 -12.55 -14.52 -22.80
N ALA A 278 -13.16 -15.69 -22.92
CA ALA A 278 -13.03 -16.52 -24.12
C ALA A 278 -13.86 -15.92 -25.25
N ASP A 279 -13.25 -15.70 -26.42
CA ASP A 279 -13.92 -15.07 -27.57
C ASP A 279 -15.04 -15.93 -28.18
N PHE A 280 -14.98 -17.24 -27.96
CA PHE A 280 -15.91 -18.22 -28.50
C PHE A 280 -16.40 -19.20 -27.42
N LYS A 281 -17.63 -19.69 -27.58
CA LYS A 281 -18.22 -20.76 -26.77
C LYS A 281 -18.90 -21.80 -27.66
N VAL A 282 -19.22 -22.97 -27.12
CA VAL A 282 -19.94 -24.02 -27.86
C VAL A 282 -21.39 -23.61 -28.08
N ASP A 283 -21.92 -23.80 -29.29
CA ASP A 283 -23.31 -23.45 -29.64
C ASP A 283 -24.36 -24.15 -28.75
N LYS A 284 -24.05 -25.38 -28.31
CA LYS A 284 -24.91 -26.25 -27.51
C LYS A 284 -24.11 -26.90 -26.39
N LYS A 285 -24.41 -26.51 -25.15
CA LYS A 285 -23.91 -27.21 -23.96
C LYS A 285 -24.51 -28.62 -23.87
N TYR A 286 -23.66 -29.63 -23.82
CA TYR A 286 -24.09 -31.01 -23.62
C TYR A 286 -24.40 -31.25 -22.13
N LYS A 287 -25.59 -31.78 -21.81
CA LYS A 287 -25.98 -32.09 -20.42
C LYS A 287 -25.20 -33.28 -19.83
N ASN A 288 -24.72 -34.17 -20.68
CA ASN A 288 -24.01 -35.39 -20.29
C ASN A 288 -22.60 -35.38 -20.89
N LYS A 289 -21.66 -36.04 -20.21
CA LYS A 289 -20.29 -36.25 -20.71
C LYS A 289 -20.35 -36.88 -22.10
N ILE A 290 -19.67 -36.26 -23.07
CA ILE A 290 -19.61 -36.79 -24.43
C ILE A 290 -18.83 -38.12 -24.39
N LYS A 291 -19.46 -39.19 -24.89
CA LYS A 291 -18.85 -40.54 -24.95
C LYS A 291 -17.55 -40.50 -25.77
N LYS A 292 -16.61 -41.40 -25.45
CA LYS A 292 -15.35 -41.52 -26.18
C LYS A 292 -15.64 -41.91 -27.64
N GLN A 293 -15.12 -41.13 -28.58
CA GLN A 293 -15.18 -41.33 -30.02
C GLN A 293 -13.79 -41.05 -30.60
N ASP A 294 -13.53 -41.53 -31.82
CA ASP A 294 -12.23 -41.36 -32.49
C ASP A 294 -11.96 -39.89 -32.87
N THR A 295 -13.01 -39.15 -33.22
CA THR A 295 -12.95 -37.72 -33.52
C THR A 295 -14.08 -36.97 -32.82
N LEU A 296 -13.84 -35.70 -32.47
CA LEU A 296 -14.82 -34.80 -31.87
C LEU A 296 -14.78 -33.46 -32.61
N ASN A 297 -15.90 -33.11 -33.25
CA ASN A 297 -16.07 -31.81 -33.90
C ASN A 297 -16.92 -30.91 -33.00
N LEU A 298 -16.44 -29.69 -32.74
CA LEU A 298 -17.15 -28.69 -31.93
C LEU A 298 -17.50 -27.49 -32.80
N ASN A 299 -18.78 -27.11 -32.80
CA ASN A 299 -19.24 -25.87 -33.40
C ASN A 299 -19.14 -24.75 -32.37
N LEU A 300 -18.43 -23.69 -32.73
CA LEU A 300 -18.19 -22.54 -31.86
C LEU A 300 -18.94 -21.32 -32.39
N GLU A 301 -19.56 -20.58 -31.47
CA GLU A 301 -20.18 -19.28 -31.72
C GLU A 301 -19.44 -18.18 -30.95
N LYS A 302 -19.59 -16.93 -31.41
CA LYS A 302 -18.99 -15.77 -30.75
C LYS A 302 -19.59 -15.60 -29.34
N ASN A 303 -18.74 -15.39 -28.35
CA ASN A 303 -19.15 -15.17 -26.97
C ASN A 303 -19.57 -13.71 -26.72
N VAL A 304 -20.09 -13.45 -25.52
CA VAL A 304 -20.46 -12.09 -25.10
C VAL A 304 -19.23 -11.20 -24.96
N ASP A 305 -19.35 -9.96 -25.41
CA ASP A 305 -18.32 -8.93 -25.26
C ASP A 305 -18.69 -7.98 -24.13
N ILE A 306 -18.08 -8.22 -22.96
CA ILE A 306 -18.36 -7.47 -21.73
C ILE A 306 -17.91 -6.01 -21.86
N LEU A 307 -16.76 -5.76 -22.48
CA LEU A 307 -16.23 -4.41 -22.64
C LEU A 307 -17.11 -3.61 -23.60
N SER A 308 -17.49 -4.21 -24.73
CA SER A 308 -18.38 -3.58 -25.71
C SER A 308 -19.76 -3.28 -25.11
N TYR A 309 -20.30 -4.17 -24.28
CA TYR A 309 -21.56 -3.90 -23.58
C TYR A 309 -21.43 -2.67 -22.67
N VAL A 310 -20.39 -2.61 -21.84
CA VAL A 310 -20.22 -1.54 -20.85
C VAL A 310 -19.83 -0.21 -21.50
N SER A 311 -19.05 -0.20 -22.58
CA SER A 311 -18.63 1.03 -23.24
C SER A 311 -19.76 1.76 -23.97
N ASN A 312 -20.85 1.05 -24.27
CA ASN A 312 -22.01 1.57 -24.99
C ASN A 312 -23.20 1.90 -24.06
N HIS A 313 -23.01 1.78 -22.74
CA HIS A 313 -24.02 2.05 -21.71
C HIS A 313 -23.63 3.28 -20.89
#